data_AF-A0A941WL97-F1
#
_entry.id   AF-A0A941WL97-F1
#
_cell.length_a   1.000
_cell.length_b   1.000
_cell.length_c   1.000
_cell.angle_alpha   90.00
_cell.angle_beta   90.00
_cell.angle_gamma   90.00
#
_symmetry.space_group_name_H-M   'P 1'
#
loop_
_entity.id
_entity.type
_entity.pdbx_description
1 polymer ?
#
loop_
_entity_poly.entity_id
_entity_poly.type
_entity_poly.pdbx_seq_one_letter_code
_entity_poly.pdbx_strand_id
1 'polypeptide(L)'
;MKKLKTTYIGYPIEVILDPLPGCNVPDNTIPNSVMNLFCEQIEGGTLSGTFTDMPDDELKFERGPGHNRSGSWRVIELSYEKISRILSWEHNFSQDECLREELFVRYYGQHLGRQYYDKWLFYDRKLHDMLAYFSPFSSEGQLFCDMVMEQVHKFEKRKCNETA
;
A
#
# COMPACT_ATOMS: atom_id res chain seq x y z
N MET A 1 -16.96 4.14 8.85
CA MET A 1 -16.30 2.95 8.25
C MET A 1 -14.84 2.96 8.63
N LYS A 2 -14.32 1.86 9.16
CA LYS A 2 -12.95 1.76 9.65
C LYS A 2 -12.16 0.79 8.78
N LYS A 3 -10.93 1.16 8.43
CA LYS A 3 -10.02 0.35 7.62
C LYS A 3 -8.97 -0.27 8.53
N LEU A 4 -8.85 -1.59 8.48
CA LEU A 4 -7.85 -2.40 9.15
C LEU A 4 -6.97 -3.06 8.08
N LYS A 5 -5.70 -3.30 8.41
CA LYS A 5 -4.75 -3.99 7.54
C LYS A 5 -4.24 -5.24 8.24
N THR A 6 -4.18 -6.33 7.50
CA THR A 6 -3.61 -7.61 7.95
C THR A 6 -2.87 -8.27 6.78
N THR A 7 -2.28 -9.43 7.02
CA THR A 7 -1.53 -10.18 6.00
C THR A 7 -1.89 -11.66 6.05
N TYR A 8 -2.06 -12.28 4.88
CA TYR A 8 -2.22 -13.73 4.74
C TYR A 8 -1.31 -14.24 3.63
N ILE A 9 -0.39 -15.16 3.92
CA ILE A 9 0.58 -15.72 2.94
C ILE A 9 1.28 -14.60 2.13
N GLY A 10 1.69 -13.52 2.80
CA GLY A 10 2.33 -12.38 2.15
C GLY A 10 1.40 -11.47 1.34
N TYR A 11 0.13 -11.80 1.17
CA TYR A 11 -0.88 -10.89 0.63
C TYR A 11 -1.21 -9.83 1.68
N PRO A 12 -0.98 -8.53 1.40
CA PRO A 12 -1.52 -7.47 2.22
C PRO A 12 -3.03 -7.41 2.00
N ILE A 13 -3.82 -7.46 3.07
CA ILE A 13 -5.28 -7.48 3.02
C ILE A 13 -5.81 -6.23 3.73
N GLU A 14 -6.69 -5.50 3.05
CA GLU A 14 -7.47 -4.42 3.63
C GLU A 14 -8.85 -4.96 4.03
N VAL A 15 -9.24 -4.76 5.29
CA VAL A 15 -10.56 -5.11 5.81
C VAL A 15 -11.27 -3.83 6.22
N ILE A 16 -12.50 -3.65 5.74
CA ILE A 16 -13.36 -2.51 6.06
C ILE A 16 -14.52 -3.02 6.90
N LEU A 17 -14.59 -2.55 8.15
CA LEU A 17 -15.70 -2.87 9.04
C LEU A 17 -16.80 -1.80 8.95
N ASP A 18 -18.04 -2.28 8.88
CA ASP A 18 -19.23 -1.44 8.98
C ASP A 18 -19.39 -0.92 10.41
N PRO A 19 -19.91 0.31 10.59
CA PRO A 19 -20.13 0.87 11.92
C PRO A 19 -21.22 0.10 12.66
N LEU A 20 -20.95 -0.28 13.92
CA LEU A 20 -21.97 -0.84 14.80
C LEU A 20 -22.85 0.27 15.38
N PRO A 21 -24.20 0.19 15.25
CA PRO A 21 -25.09 1.16 15.86
C PRO A 21 -24.99 1.10 17.39
N GLY A 22 -24.66 2.24 18.03
CA GLY A 22 -24.60 2.37 19.48
C GLY A 22 -23.24 2.03 20.13
N CYS A 23 -22.24 1.57 19.37
CA CYS A 23 -20.90 1.30 19.89
C CYS A 23 -19.91 2.38 19.44
N ASN A 24 -19.52 3.26 20.39
CA ASN A 24 -18.54 4.32 20.14
C ASN A 24 -17.09 3.87 20.39
N VAL A 25 -16.84 2.59 20.63
CA VAL A 25 -15.50 2.08 20.89
C VAL A 25 -14.79 1.82 19.55
N PRO A 26 -13.63 2.45 19.29
CA PRO A 26 -12.85 2.18 18.10
C PRO A 26 -12.26 0.77 18.19
N ASP A 27 -12.87 -0.17 17.47
CA ASP A 27 -12.40 -1.55 17.45
C ASP A 27 -11.25 -1.75 16.47
N ASN A 28 -10.08 -2.14 16.96
CA ASN A 28 -8.85 -2.22 16.18
C ASN A 28 -8.58 -3.63 15.65
N THR A 29 -9.48 -4.57 15.89
CA THR A 29 -9.21 -6.00 15.73
C THR A 29 -10.09 -6.61 14.64
N ILE A 30 -9.54 -7.55 13.88
CA ILE A 30 -10.28 -8.31 12.86
C ILE A 30 -10.67 -9.65 13.49
N PRO A 31 -11.96 -10.04 13.53
CA PRO A 31 -12.38 -11.33 14.06
C PRO A 31 -11.71 -12.51 13.34
N ASN A 32 -11.37 -13.59 14.07
CA ASN A 32 -10.79 -14.80 13.46
C ASN A 32 -11.76 -15.46 12.49
N SER A 33 -13.06 -15.40 12.78
CA SER A 33 -14.11 -15.85 11.86
C SER A 33 -14.03 -15.14 10.50
N VAL A 34 -13.76 -13.83 10.49
CA VAL A 34 -13.58 -13.02 9.28
C VAL A 34 -12.26 -13.35 8.60
N MET A 35 -11.19 -13.55 9.37
CA MET A 35 -9.89 -13.99 8.85
C MET A 35 -10.03 -15.32 8.08
N ASN A 36 -10.61 -16.34 8.72
CA ASN A 36 -10.78 -17.66 8.12
C ASN A 36 -11.58 -17.60 6.81
N LEU A 37 -12.65 -16.81 6.78
CA LEU A 37 -13.48 -16.63 5.60
C LEU A 37 -12.68 -16.13 4.40
N PHE A 38 -11.93 -15.05 4.56
CA PHE A 38 -11.19 -14.52 3.41
C PHE A 38 -9.98 -15.37 3.07
N CYS A 39 -9.38 -16.10 4.01
CA CYS A 39 -8.32 -17.06 3.73
C CYS A 39 -8.82 -18.17 2.79
N GLU A 40 -9.96 -18.78 3.11
CA GLU A 40 -10.61 -19.79 2.25
C GLU A 40 -10.98 -19.21 0.87
N GLN A 41 -11.50 -17.98 0.84
CA GLN A 41 -11.85 -17.32 -0.41
C GLN A 41 -10.61 -17.01 -1.27
N ILE A 42 -9.49 -16.60 -0.67
CA ILE A 42 -8.21 -16.39 -1.37
C ILE A 42 -7.69 -17.70 -1.96
N GLU A 43 -7.74 -18.81 -1.21
CA GLU A 43 -7.37 -20.14 -1.72
C GLU A 43 -8.27 -20.58 -2.88
N GLY A 44 -9.54 -20.16 -2.88
CA GLY A 44 -10.48 -20.32 -3.99
C GLY A 44 -10.29 -19.32 -5.15
N GLY A 45 -9.29 -18.45 -5.11
CA GLY A 45 -8.99 -17.47 -6.17
C GLY A 45 -9.78 -16.17 -6.09
N THR A 46 -10.54 -15.95 -5.03
CA THR A 46 -11.27 -14.69 -4.79
C THR A 46 -10.35 -13.70 -4.10
N LEU A 47 -10.22 -12.50 -4.65
CA LEU A 47 -9.30 -11.47 -4.15
C LEU A 47 -9.99 -10.33 -3.43
N SER A 48 -11.32 -10.36 -3.35
CA SER A 48 -12.13 -9.40 -2.60
C SER A 48 -13.50 -9.97 -2.33
N GLY A 49 -14.11 -9.58 -1.22
CA GLY A 49 -15.45 -10.05 -0.88
C GLY A 49 -16.11 -9.20 0.19
N THR A 50 -17.32 -9.60 0.53
CA THR A 50 -18.10 -9.04 1.63
C THR A 50 -18.44 -10.14 2.62
N PHE A 51 -18.60 -9.77 3.88
CA PHE A 51 -19.09 -10.65 4.93
C PHE A 51 -20.19 -9.93 5.70
N THR A 52 -21.15 -10.71 6.19
CA THR A 52 -22.30 -10.20 6.91
C THR A 52 -22.55 -11.05 8.13
N ASP A 53 -22.87 -10.40 9.25
CA ASP A 53 -23.32 -11.07 10.46
C ASP A 53 -22.32 -12.11 11.01
N MET A 54 -21.02 -11.88 10.84
CA MET A 54 -19.96 -12.77 11.29
C MET A 54 -19.67 -12.60 12.79
N PRO A 55 -19.45 -13.67 13.56
CA PRO A 55 -19.23 -13.57 14.99
C PRO A 55 -17.90 -12.86 15.29
N ASP A 56 -17.94 -11.87 16.19
CA ASP A 56 -16.75 -11.24 16.73
C ASP A 56 -16.17 -12.08 17.88
N ASP A 57 -15.40 -13.09 17.50
CA ASP A 57 -14.82 -14.11 18.39
C ASP A 57 -13.55 -13.64 19.12
N GLU A 58 -13.01 -12.48 18.76
CA GLU A 58 -11.84 -11.86 19.42
C GLU A 58 -12.22 -10.94 20.59
N LEU A 59 -13.45 -10.45 20.65
CA LEU A 59 -13.97 -9.73 21.82
C LEU A 59 -14.24 -10.69 22.98
N LYS A 60 -13.19 -11.10 23.68
CA LYS A 60 -13.27 -11.82 24.95
C LYS A 60 -14.10 -11.01 25.95
N PHE A 61 -15.32 -11.48 26.23
CA PHE A 61 -16.09 -11.47 27.50
C PHE A 61 -16.13 -10.22 28.42
N GLU A 62 -15.45 -9.11 28.13
CA GLU A 62 -15.39 -7.95 29.03
C GLU A 62 -16.44 -6.87 28.72
N ARG A 63 -17.12 -6.93 27.56
CA ARG A 63 -18.16 -5.96 27.20
C ARG A 63 -19.34 -6.57 26.44
N GLY A 64 -20.26 -7.20 27.17
CA GLY A 64 -21.64 -7.43 26.71
C GLY A 64 -21.82 -8.59 25.72
N PRO A 65 -23.05 -8.76 25.18
CA PRO A 65 -23.35 -9.82 24.22
C PRO A 65 -22.44 -9.69 23.00
N GLY A 66 -21.94 -10.82 22.47
CA GLY A 66 -21.14 -10.85 21.26
C GLY A 66 -21.84 -10.07 20.14
N HIS A 67 -21.10 -9.21 19.45
CA HIS A 67 -21.64 -8.43 18.34
C HIS A 67 -21.24 -9.12 17.05
N ASN A 68 -22.18 -9.27 16.13
CA ASN A 68 -21.86 -9.73 14.80
C ASN A 68 -21.36 -8.58 13.94
N ARG A 69 -20.44 -8.87 13.01
CA ARG A 69 -19.75 -7.90 12.16
C ARG A 69 -20.10 -8.12 10.70
N SER A 70 -20.24 -6.99 10.01
CA SER A 70 -20.36 -6.95 8.57
C SER A 70 -19.28 -6.03 8.01
N GLY A 71 -18.94 -6.25 6.75
CA GLY A 71 -17.93 -5.46 6.10
C GLY A 71 -17.48 -6.04 4.77
N SER A 72 -16.36 -5.51 4.29
CA SER A 72 -15.71 -5.97 3.07
C SER A 72 -14.23 -6.16 3.27
N TRP A 73 -13.63 -6.94 2.39
CA TRP A 73 -12.20 -7.19 2.40
C TRP A 73 -11.67 -7.24 0.97
N ARG A 74 -10.39 -6.94 0.80
CA ARG A 74 -9.69 -7.12 -0.47
C ARG A 74 -8.20 -7.38 -0.27
N VAL A 75 -7.65 -8.22 -1.12
CA VAL A 75 -6.21 -8.35 -1.33
C VAL A 75 -5.73 -7.07 -2.03
N ILE A 76 -4.66 -6.49 -1.49
CA ILE A 76 -3.89 -5.45 -2.15
C ILE A 76 -2.89 -6.16 -3.05
N GLU A 77 -3.27 -6.37 -4.30
CA GLU A 77 -2.43 -7.08 -5.26
C GLU A 77 -1.19 -6.29 -5.67
N LEU A 78 -0.09 -7.04 -5.80
CA LEU A 78 1.08 -6.58 -6.53
C LEU A 78 0.76 -6.57 -8.03
N SER A 79 0.50 -5.40 -8.58
CA SER A 79 0.09 -5.23 -9.98
C SER A 79 1.29 -5.35 -10.92
N TYR A 80 1.31 -6.37 -11.78
CA TYR A 80 2.28 -6.51 -12.87
C TYR A 80 2.31 -5.25 -13.74
N GLU A 81 1.14 -4.69 -14.08
CA GLU A 81 1.04 -3.46 -14.88
C GLU A 81 1.78 -2.30 -14.21
N LYS A 82 1.60 -2.11 -12.90
CA LYS A 82 2.31 -1.05 -12.15
C LYS A 82 3.82 -1.29 -12.13
N ILE A 83 4.25 -2.53 -11.91
CA ILE A 83 5.68 -2.88 -11.95
C ILE A 83 6.24 -2.61 -13.35
N SER A 84 5.54 -3.05 -14.38
CA SER A 84 5.96 -2.88 -15.78
C SER A 84 6.15 -1.41 -16.13
N ARG A 85 5.23 -0.52 -15.71
CA ARG A 85 5.35 0.93 -15.91
C ARG A 85 6.62 1.50 -15.26
N ILE A 86 6.90 1.11 -14.02
CA ILE A 86 8.11 1.55 -13.30
C ILE A 86 9.37 1.05 -14.00
N LEU A 87 9.44 -0.22 -14.39
CA LEU A 87 10.61 -0.79 -15.06
C LEU A 87 10.81 -0.21 -16.47
N SER A 88 9.72 0.05 -17.20
CA SER A 88 9.79 0.73 -18.50
C SER A 88 10.37 2.14 -18.36
N TRP A 89 9.97 2.88 -17.33
CA TRP A 89 10.58 4.18 -17.01
C TRP A 89 12.05 4.03 -16.60
N GLU A 90 12.38 3.16 -15.63
CA GLU A 90 13.76 2.96 -15.12
C GLU A 90 14.76 2.70 -16.26
N HIS A 91 14.35 1.96 -17.29
CA HIS A 91 15.20 1.64 -18.43
C HIS A 91 15.28 2.75 -19.51
N ASN A 92 14.28 3.64 -19.59
CA ASN A 92 14.10 4.54 -20.75
C ASN A 92 13.91 6.02 -20.40
N PHE A 93 14.09 6.39 -19.12
CA PHE A 93 13.86 7.76 -18.68
C PHE A 93 14.90 8.72 -19.28
N SER A 94 14.44 9.94 -19.58
CA SER A 94 15.31 11.06 -20.00
C SER A 94 15.82 11.83 -18.77
N GLN A 95 16.85 12.68 -18.94
CA GLN A 95 17.38 13.46 -17.81
C GLN A 95 16.32 14.26 -17.05
N ASP A 96 15.25 14.71 -17.70
CA ASP A 96 14.15 15.49 -17.09
C ASP A 96 13.20 14.65 -16.23
N GLU A 97 13.22 13.34 -16.40
CA GLU A 97 12.44 12.36 -15.63
C GLU A 97 13.29 11.67 -14.55
N CYS A 98 14.57 12.04 -14.43
CA CYS A 98 15.44 11.50 -13.40
C CYS A 98 15.00 12.00 -12.02
N LEU A 99 15.17 11.17 -10.99
CA LEU A 99 14.99 11.60 -9.60
C LEU A 99 16.15 12.53 -9.19
N ARG A 100 15.96 13.85 -9.36
CA ARG A 100 16.93 14.89 -9.02
C ARG A 100 16.78 15.37 -7.58
N GLU A 101 17.81 16.01 -7.03
CA GLU A 101 17.84 16.51 -5.65
C GLU A 101 16.61 17.37 -5.32
N GLU A 102 16.19 18.24 -6.24
CA GLU A 102 15.06 19.15 -6.04
C GLU A 102 13.77 18.38 -5.76
N LEU A 103 13.63 17.20 -6.36
CA LEU A 103 12.48 16.32 -6.17
C LEU A 103 12.48 15.73 -4.76
N PHE A 104 13.62 15.24 -4.29
CA PHE A 104 13.75 14.73 -2.92
C PHE A 104 13.51 15.85 -1.90
N VAL A 105 14.05 17.05 -2.12
CA VAL A 105 13.80 18.21 -1.26
C VAL A 105 12.31 18.58 -1.23
N ARG A 106 11.62 18.49 -2.37
CA ARG A 106 10.18 18.77 -2.43
C ARG A 106 9.35 17.75 -1.66
N TYR A 107 9.71 16.47 -1.68
CA TYR A 107 8.96 15.40 -0.99
C TYR A 107 9.29 15.27 0.50
N TYR A 108 10.54 15.45 0.89
CA TYR A 108 11.02 15.17 2.25
C TYR A 108 11.48 16.41 3.02
N GLY A 109 11.47 17.59 2.39
CA GLY A 109 12.00 18.82 2.96
C GLY A 109 13.53 18.94 2.80
N GLN A 110 14.06 20.11 3.15
CA GLN A 110 15.43 20.49 2.78
C GLN A 110 16.53 19.61 3.38
N HIS A 111 16.41 19.20 4.65
CA HIS A 111 17.44 18.41 5.31
C HIS A 111 17.37 16.93 4.90
N LEU A 112 16.21 16.30 5.12
CA LEU A 112 16.00 14.88 4.81
C LEU A 112 16.08 14.61 3.31
N GLY A 113 15.55 15.51 2.47
CA GLY A 113 15.60 15.36 1.02
C GLY A 113 17.02 15.29 0.48
N ARG A 114 17.93 16.14 0.98
CA ARG A 114 19.35 16.08 0.60
C ARG A 114 20.00 14.77 1.06
N GLN A 115 19.75 14.36 2.29
CA GLN A 115 20.28 13.10 2.82
C GLN A 115 19.80 11.88 2.02
N TYR A 116 18.51 11.83 1.65
CA TYR A 116 17.98 10.75 0.83
C TYR A 116 18.46 10.82 -0.62
N TYR A 117 18.72 12.00 -1.16
CA TYR A 117 19.36 12.14 -2.46
C TYR A 117 20.82 11.65 -2.44
N ASP A 118 21.58 11.94 -1.38
CA ASP A 118 22.93 11.40 -1.22
C ASP A 118 22.91 9.87 -1.15
N LYS A 119 21.90 9.28 -0.48
CA LYS A 119 21.68 7.82 -0.48
C LYS A 119 21.31 7.30 -1.86
N TRP A 120 20.44 7.99 -2.59
CA TRP A 120 20.09 7.65 -3.97
C TRP A 120 21.32 7.59 -4.88
N LEU A 121 22.24 8.55 -4.74
CA LEU A 121 23.51 8.54 -5.47
C LEU A 121 24.44 7.42 -4.99
N PHE A 122 24.52 7.18 -3.68
CA PHE A 122 25.33 6.10 -3.10
C PHE A 122 24.92 4.72 -3.62
N TYR A 123 23.62 4.50 -3.84
CA TYR A 123 23.07 3.27 -4.40
C TYR A 123 23.09 3.23 -5.93
N ASP A 124 23.88 4.09 -6.59
CA ASP A 124 23.99 4.15 -8.04
C ASP A 124 22.63 4.27 -8.73
N ARG A 125 21.70 5.01 -8.08
CA ARG A 125 20.34 5.27 -8.58
C ARG A 125 19.53 3.99 -8.83
N LYS A 126 19.79 2.93 -8.06
CA LYS A 126 19.04 1.68 -8.12
C LYS A 126 17.79 1.77 -7.26
N LEU A 127 16.62 1.54 -7.88
CA LEU A 127 15.33 1.63 -7.20
C LEU A 127 15.19 0.62 -6.06
N HIS A 128 15.61 -0.63 -6.29
CA HIS A 128 15.46 -1.70 -5.31
C HIS A 128 16.29 -1.45 -4.04
N ASP A 129 17.47 -0.85 -4.15
CA ASP A 129 18.32 -0.50 -3.01
C ASP A 129 17.69 0.63 -2.17
N MET A 130 17.10 1.65 -2.80
CA MET A 130 16.37 2.70 -2.07
C MET A 130 15.09 2.16 -1.42
N LEU A 131 14.35 1.26 -2.10
CA LEU A 131 13.18 0.61 -1.50
C LEU A 131 13.57 -0.23 -0.27
N ALA A 132 14.69 -0.95 -0.34
CA ALA A 132 15.22 -1.71 0.80
C ALA A 132 15.63 -0.79 1.96
N TYR A 133 16.26 0.35 1.65
CA TYR A 133 16.62 1.38 2.65
C TYR A 133 15.39 1.90 3.41
N PHE A 134 14.27 2.12 2.73
CA PHE A 134 13.02 2.57 3.35
C PHE A 134 12.18 1.45 3.99
N SER A 135 12.61 0.18 3.95
CA SER A 135 11.84 -0.92 4.53
C SER A 135 11.42 -0.72 6.01
N PRO A 136 12.21 -0.06 6.88
CA PRO A 136 11.79 0.23 8.26
C PRO A 136 10.86 1.47 8.37
N PHE A 137 10.73 2.27 7.31
CA PHE A 137 10.13 3.60 7.27
C PHE A 137 8.97 3.64 6.27
N SER A 138 7.85 3.00 6.62
CA SER A 138 6.75 2.76 5.68
C SER A 138 6.13 4.03 5.08
N SER A 139 6.06 5.14 5.84
CA SER A 139 5.61 6.44 5.34
C SER A 139 6.55 7.02 4.29
N GLU A 140 7.85 6.99 4.56
CA GLU A 140 8.90 7.54 3.71
C GLU A 140 9.07 6.70 2.45
N GLY A 141 8.96 5.37 2.57
CA GLY A 141 8.93 4.45 1.45
C GLY A 141 7.71 4.67 0.55
N GLN A 142 6.53 4.94 1.12
CA GLN A 142 5.37 5.29 0.31
C GLN A 142 5.56 6.63 -0.43
N LEU A 143 6.09 7.65 0.24
CA LEU A 143 6.43 8.93 -0.41
C LEU A 143 7.45 8.74 -1.55
N PHE A 144 8.39 7.80 -1.39
CA PHE A 144 9.37 7.48 -2.44
C PHE A 144 8.67 6.88 -3.66
N CYS A 145 7.76 5.93 -3.44
CA CYS A 145 6.93 5.35 -4.50
C CYS A 145 6.09 6.42 -5.22
N ASP A 146 5.49 7.35 -4.48
CA ASP A 146 4.69 8.44 -5.06
C ASP A 146 5.57 9.37 -5.93
N MET A 147 6.78 9.67 -5.47
CA MET A 147 7.77 10.45 -6.20
C MET A 147 8.23 9.77 -7.51
N VAL A 148 8.48 8.46 -7.46
CA VAL A 148 8.79 7.63 -8.64
C VAL A 148 7.63 7.67 -9.63
N MET A 149 6.41 7.44 -9.16
CA MET A 149 5.22 7.42 -10.03
C MET A 149 4.95 8.77 -10.70
N GLU A 150 5.31 9.89 -10.09
CA GLU A 150 5.26 11.20 -10.77
C GLU A 150 6.19 11.23 -12.00
N GLN A 151 7.40 10.69 -11.89
CA GLN A 151 8.33 10.68 -13.03
C GLN A 151 7.93 9.65 -14.09
N VAL A 152 7.42 8.49 -13.68
CA VAL A 152 6.81 7.50 -14.58
C VAL A 152 5.70 8.16 -15.41
N HIS A 153 4.82 8.94 -14.77
CA HIS A 153 3.74 9.64 -15.48
C HIS A 153 4.24 10.69 -16.48
N LYS A 154 5.33 11.41 -16.17
CA LYS A 154 5.96 12.34 -17.12
C LYS A 154 6.55 11.59 -18.32
N PHE A 155 7.22 10.47 -18.07
CA PHE A 155 7.76 9.60 -19.11
C PHE A 155 6.67 9.07 -20.05
N GLU A 156 5.56 8.59 -19.51
CA GLU A 156 4.45 8.08 -20.30
C GLU A 156 3.84 9.18 -21.17
N LYS A 157 3.66 10.39 -20.64
CA LYS A 157 3.20 11.54 -21.43
C LYS A 157 4.14 11.87 -22.58
N ARG A 158 5.46 11.85 -22.33
CA ARG A 158 6.45 12.07 -23.40
C ARG A 158 6.34 10.97 -24.47
N LYS A 159 6.27 9.70 -24.05
CA LYS A 159 6.13 8.57 -24.98
C LYS A 159 4.86 8.67 -25.84
N CYS A 160 3.72 9.02 -25.25
CA CYS A 160 2.49 9.25 -26.00
C CYS A 160 2.64 10.37 -27.04
N ASN A 161 3.29 11.48 -26.67
CA ASN A 161 3.51 12.60 -27.58
C ASN A 161 4.53 12.28 -28.70
N GLU A 162 5.48 11.38 -28.47
CA GLU A 162 6.44 10.92 -29.49
C GLU A 162 5.80 9.99 -30.53
N THR A 163 4.70 9.31 -30.17
CA THR A 163 3.99 8.35 -31.03
C THR A 163 2.79 8.93 -31.78
N ALA A 164 2.44 10.20 -31.53
CA ALA A 164 1.35 10.93 -32.16
C ALA A 164 1.83 11.72 -33.38
#